data_AF-A0A3L7MNX3-F1
#
_entry.id   AF-A0A3L7MNX3-F1
#
_cell.length_a   1.000
_cell.length_b   1.000
_cell.length_c   1.000
_cell.angle_alpha   90.00
_cell.angle_beta   90.00
_cell.angle_gamma   90.00
#
_symmetry.space_group_name_H-M   'P 1'
#
loop_
_entity.id
_entity.type
_entity.pdbx_description
1 polymer ?
#
loop_
_entity_poly.entity_id
_entity_poly.type
_entity_poly.pdbx_seq_one_letter_code
_entity_poly.pdbx_strand_id
1 'polypeptide(L)'
;MKQNRMRLQDGFYALVLDEIRNQPGLEKELGANNLSAVALTAFGSTLKRFCQDIEMTGTGIPIPIITGPGFMIIRKLTPPATIWLRSLADILSIWSGSNYEALCRSALLHIFWGQLDEAERKINVAKNNHDDRAYAHHVYGLLRGLQEDREGSQFELDLALSREGFESARQRVHLALHLLELDC
;
A
#
# COMPACT_ATOMS: atom_id res chain seq x y z
N MET A 1 -2.81 -28.34 8.79
CA MET A 1 -2.28 -27.00 8.42
C MET A 1 -2.69 -26.03 9.50
N LYS A 2 -1.76 -25.29 10.12
CA LYS A 2 -2.10 -24.24 11.10
C LYS A 2 -2.67 -23.06 10.31
N GLN A 3 -3.91 -22.68 10.57
CA GLN A 3 -4.50 -21.45 10.06
C GLN A 3 -3.84 -20.28 10.81
N ASN A 4 -3.18 -19.38 10.07
CA ASN A 4 -2.63 -18.17 10.66
C ASN A 4 -3.70 -17.08 10.56
N ARG A 5 -4.02 -16.48 11.72
CA ARG A 5 -4.80 -15.25 11.79
C ARG A 5 -4.08 -14.17 10.97
N MET A 6 -4.82 -13.33 10.25
CA MET A 6 -4.25 -12.23 9.48
C MET A 6 -3.43 -11.31 10.39
N ARG A 7 -2.16 -11.05 10.01
CA ARG A 7 -1.34 -10.01 10.64
C ARG A 7 -1.69 -8.66 10.04
N LEU A 8 -1.56 -7.59 10.84
CA LEU A 8 -1.80 -6.21 10.39
C LEU A 8 -1.02 -5.88 9.11
N GLN A 9 0.27 -6.22 9.10
CA GLN A 9 1.15 -6.07 7.95
C GLN A 9 0.62 -6.77 6.69
N ASP A 10 0.03 -7.96 6.80
CA ASP A 10 -0.50 -8.67 5.63
C ASP A 10 -1.78 -8.00 5.10
N GLY A 11 -2.61 -7.45 5.99
CA GLY A 11 -3.76 -6.64 5.62
C GLY A 11 -3.34 -5.37 4.88
N PHE A 12 -2.37 -4.62 5.41
CA PHE A 12 -1.85 -3.43 4.76
C PHE A 12 -1.17 -3.73 3.42
N TYR A 13 -0.49 -4.89 3.30
CA TYR A 13 0.05 -5.30 2.02
C TYR A 13 -1.06 -5.51 0.98
N ALA A 14 -2.19 -6.12 1.36
CA ALA A 14 -3.33 -6.25 0.46
C ALA A 14 -3.85 -4.88 0.02
N LEU A 15 -3.96 -3.91 0.94
CA LEU A 15 -4.40 -2.56 0.61
C LEU A 15 -3.43 -1.84 -0.34
N VAL A 16 -2.12 -2.09 -0.22
CA VAL A 16 -1.12 -1.60 -1.19
C VAL A 16 -1.32 -2.22 -2.56
N LEU A 17 -1.53 -3.54 -2.64
CA LEU A 17 -1.84 -4.20 -3.93
C LEU A 17 -3.12 -3.61 -4.55
N ASP A 18 -4.11 -3.28 -3.72
CA ASP A 18 -5.35 -2.68 -4.19
C ASP A 18 -5.14 -1.26 -4.68
N GLU A 19 -4.36 -0.45 -3.95
CA GLU A 19 -4.02 0.89 -4.40
C GLU A 19 -3.28 0.84 -5.73
N ILE A 20 -2.30 -0.05 -5.90
CA ILE A 20 -1.58 -0.21 -7.18
C ILE A 20 -2.54 -0.59 -8.32
N ARG A 21 -3.50 -1.48 -8.07
CA ARG A 21 -4.52 -1.86 -9.06
C ARG A 21 -5.40 -0.67 -9.47
N ASN A 22 -5.68 0.24 -8.56
CA ASN A 22 -6.51 1.43 -8.81
C ASN A 22 -5.73 2.59 -9.45
N GLN A 23 -4.40 2.47 -9.62
CA GLN A 23 -3.56 3.48 -10.24
C GLN A 23 -3.34 3.18 -11.74
N PRO A 24 -3.80 4.06 -12.66
CA PRO A 24 -3.65 3.83 -14.09
C PRO A 24 -2.20 3.57 -14.50
N GLY A 25 -1.99 2.47 -15.23
CA GLY A 25 -0.69 2.09 -15.78
C GLY A 25 0.34 1.56 -14.78
N LEU A 26 0.09 1.64 -13.46
CA LEU A 26 1.09 1.27 -12.45
C LEU A 26 1.36 -0.24 -12.42
N GLU A 27 0.34 -1.06 -12.68
CA GLU A 27 0.51 -2.52 -12.80
C GLU A 27 1.52 -2.93 -13.89
N LYS A 28 1.58 -2.18 -15.01
CA LYS A 28 2.56 -2.44 -16.08
C LYS A 28 4.00 -2.22 -15.64
N GLU A 29 4.20 -1.45 -14.56
CA GLU A 29 5.51 -1.12 -14.01
C GLU A 29 6.05 -2.23 -13.09
N LEU A 30 5.24 -3.23 -12.75
CA LEU A 30 5.62 -4.41 -11.97
C LEU A 30 6.35 -5.49 -12.80
N GLY A 31 6.44 -5.29 -14.11
CA GLY A 31 7.06 -6.23 -15.04
C GLY A 31 6.24 -7.52 -15.16
N ALA A 32 6.88 -8.68 -14.95
CA ALA A 32 6.22 -9.98 -15.03
C ALA A 32 5.35 -10.33 -13.80
N ASN A 33 5.36 -9.48 -12.76
CA ASN A 33 4.69 -9.76 -11.49
C ASN A 33 3.24 -9.29 -11.57
N ASN A 34 2.37 -10.19 -12.01
CA ASN A 34 0.94 -9.94 -12.09
C ASN A 34 0.32 -9.83 -10.68
N LEU A 35 -0.40 -8.74 -10.40
CA LEU A 35 -1.01 -8.48 -9.09
C LEU A 35 -1.95 -9.59 -8.64
N SER A 36 -2.73 -10.17 -9.55
CA SER A 36 -3.65 -11.26 -9.23
C SER A 36 -2.90 -12.53 -8.83
N ALA A 37 -1.78 -12.83 -9.48
CA ALA A 37 -0.93 -13.96 -9.12
C ALA A 37 -0.21 -13.73 -7.78
N VAL A 38 0.26 -12.50 -7.52
CA VAL A 38 0.84 -12.12 -6.24
C VAL A 38 -0.19 -12.24 -5.11
N ALA A 39 -1.40 -11.69 -5.29
CA ALA A 39 -2.47 -11.78 -4.30
C ALA A 39 -2.89 -13.24 -4.03
N LEU A 40 -3.04 -14.06 -5.07
CA LEU A 40 -3.36 -15.49 -4.92
C LEU A 40 -2.25 -16.21 -4.17
N THR A 41 -0.99 -15.89 -4.45
CA THR A 41 0.12 -16.51 -3.74
C THR A 41 0.19 -16.03 -2.29
N ALA A 42 0.04 -14.73 -2.03
CA ALA A 42 0.14 -14.12 -0.71
C ALA A 42 -1.01 -14.54 0.22
N PHE A 43 -2.25 -14.55 -0.27
CA PHE A 43 -3.44 -14.71 0.56
C PHE A 43 -4.20 -16.03 0.33
N GLY A 44 -3.90 -16.72 -0.79
CA GLY A 44 -4.66 -17.91 -1.24
C GLY A 44 -6.04 -17.57 -1.79
N SER A 45 -6.31 -16.29 -2.07
CA SER A 45 -7.57 -15.80 -2.62
C SER A 45 -7.35 -14.60 -3.54
N THR A 46 -8.40 -14.16 -4.24
CA THR A 46 -8.31 -12.94 -5.05
C THR A 46 -8.27 -11.71 -4.14
N LEU A 47 -7.57 -10.67 -4.60
CA LEU A 47 -7.47 -9.41 -3.85
C LEU A 47 -8.85 -8.81 -3.53
N LYS A 48 -9.79 -8.86 -4.48
CA LYS A 48 -11.17 -8.41 -4.28
C LYS A 48 -11.83 -9.13 -3.12
N ARG A 49 -11.72 -10.45 -3.07
CA ARG A 49 -12.30 -11.25 -1.99
C ARG A 49 -11.66 -10.91 -0.65
N PHE A 50 -10.33 -10.78 -0.62
CA PHE A 50 -9.62 -10.44 0.61
C PHE A 50 -10.04 -9.08 1.16
N CYS A 51 -10.12 -8.04 0.32
CA CYS A 51 -10.60 -6.72 0.75
C CYS A 51 -12.07 -6.76 1.23
N GLN A 52 -12.94 -7.52 0.55
CA GLN A 52 -14.34 -7.71 0.98
C GLN A 52 -14.42 -8.41 2.35
N ASP A 53 -13.55 -9.39 2.60
CA ASP A 53 -13.51 -10.09 3.89
C ASP A 53 -13.10 -9.11 5.02
N ILE A 54 -12.18 -8.16 4.75
CA ILE A 54 -11.82 -7.08 5.70
C ILE A 54 -13.04 -6.19 5.98
N GLU A 55 -13.73 -5.69 4.94
CA GLU A 55 -14.93 -4.86 5.07
C GLU A 55 -16.01 -5.55 5.92
N MET A 56 -16.25 -6.83 5.67
CA MET A 56 -17.28 -7.61 6.35
C MET A 56 -16.97 -7.92 7.82
N THR A 57 -15.70 -7.86 8.25
CA THR A 57 -15.33 -8.17 9.64
C THR A 57 -15.98 -7.21 10.65
N GLY A 58 -16.27 -5.96 10.24
CA GLY A 58 -16.99 -4.98 11.05
C GLY A 58 -18.46 -5.34 11.33
N THR A 59 -19.00 -6.38 10.68
CA THR A 59 -20.37 -6.87 10.85
C THR A 59 -20.47 -8.13 11.73
N GLY A 60 -19.39 -8.51 12.42
CA GLY A 60 -19.33 -9.71 13.26
C GLY A 60 -18.94 -10.99 12.51
N ILE A 61 -18.47 -10.87 11.27
CA ILE A 61 -17.92 -11.98 10.48
C ILE A 61 -16.47 -12.24 10.94
N PRO A 62 -15.99 -13.50 10.96
CA PRO A 62 -14.63 -13.82 11.41
C PRO A 62 -13.54 -13.13 10.58
N ILE A 63 -12.47 -12.72 11.26
CA ILE A 63 -11.27 -12.12 10.67
C ILE A 63 -10.74 -12.98 9.51
N PRO A 64 -10.28 -12.37 8.39
CA PRO A 64 -9.74 -13.10 7.26
C PRO A 64 -8.66 -14.09 7.68
N ILE A 65 -8.75 -15.33 7.19
CA ILE A 65 -7.71 -16.35 7.38
C ILE A 65 -6.75 -16.28 6.21
N ILE A 66 -5.49 -15.98 6.49
CA ILE A 66 -4.45 -16.04 5.47
C ILE A 66 -4.00 -17.50 5.31
N THR A 67 -4.09 -18.00 4.09
CA THR A 67 -3.64 -19.35 3.74
C THR A 67 -2.29 -19.37 3.04
N GLY A 68 -1.81 -18.21 2.57
CA GLY A 68 -0.50 -18.01 1.98
C GLY A 68 0.53 -17.39 2.94
N PRO A 69 1.71 -16.96 2.43
CA PRO A 69 2.77 -16.36 3.23
C PRO A 69 2.56 -14.86 3.52
N GLY A 70 1.48 -14.23 3.02
CA GLY A 70 1.22 -12.81 3.19
C GLY A 70 2.31 -11.92 2.61
N PHE A 71 2.66 -10.84 3.33
CA PHE A 71 3.71 -9.89 2.95
C PHE A 71 5.08 -10.56 2.73
N MET A 72 5.33 -11.72 3.33
CA MET A 72 6.59 -12.45 3.15
C MET A 72 6.85 -12.91 1.71
N ILE A 73 5.83 -12.86 0.84
CA ILE A 73 5.98 -13.18 -0.58
C ILE A 73 7.02 -12.30 -1.28
N ILE A 74 7.25 -11.07 -0.81
CA ILE A 74 8.23 -10.12 -1.38
C ILE A 74 9.62 -10.73 -1.53
N ARG A 75 10.02 -11.65 -0.64
CA ARG A 75 11.33 -12.34 -0.71
C ARG A 75 11.47 -13.25 -1.93
N LYS A 76 10.36 -13.56 -2.60
CA LYS A 76 10.30 -14.38 -3.82
C LYS A 76 10.07 -13.54 -5.08
N LEU A 77 9.81 -12.25 -4.94
CA LEU A 77 9.59 -11.34 -6.07
C LEU A 77 10.93 -10.79 -6.55
N THR A 78 11.13 -10.73 -7.86
CA THR A 78 12.34 -10.16 -8.46
C THR A 78 12.01 -8.77 -9.02
N PRO A 79 12.58 -7.69 -8.46
CA PRO A 79 12.35 -6.34 -9.00
C PRO A 79 12.95 -6.23 -10.41
N PRO A 80 12.22 -5.66 -11.39
CA PRO A 80 12.80 -5.36 -12.69
C PRO A 80 13.99 -4.39 -12.56
N ALA A 81 15.00 -4.58 -13.41
CA ALA A 81 16.21 -3.75 -13.42
C ALA A 81 15.91 -2.24 -13.59
N THR A 82 14.78 -1.91 -14.19
CA THR A 82 14.32 -0.53 -14.43
C THR A 82 13.96 0.26 -13.17
N ILE A 83 13.66 -0.40 -12.05
CA ILE A 83 13.40 0.28 -10.76
C ILE A 83 14.64 0.99 -10.25
N TRP A 84 15.80 0.35 -10.40
CA TRP A 84 17.09 0.92 -10.00
C TRP A 84 17.45 2.15 -10.82
N LEU A 85 17.09 2.18 -12.11
CA LEU A 85 17.33 3.32 -13.00
C LEU A 85 16.40 4.51 -12.69
N ARG A 86 15.16 4.25 -12.27
CA ARG A 86 14.20 5.32 -11.94
C ARG A 86 14.54 6.06 -10.66
N SER A 87 15.13 5.39 -9.68
CA SER A 87 15.62 6.07 -8.47
C SER A 87 16.55 7.25 -8.78
N LEU A 88 17.35 7.18 -9.84
CA LEU A 88 18.22 8.27 -10.30
C LEU A 88 17.48 9.37 -11.06
N ALA A 89 16.54 9.01 -11.95
CA ALA A 89 15.73 9.99 -12.70
C ALA A 89 14.77 10.79 -11.80
N ASP A 90 14.23 10.14 -10.76
CA ASP A 90 13.40 10.79 -9.75
C ASP A 90 14.23 11.81 -8.93
N ILE A 91 15.48 11.50 -8.60
CA ILE A 91 16.36 12.42 -7.86
C ILE A 91 16.62 13.72 -8.64
N LEU A 92 16.81 13.61 -9.95
CA LEU A 92 17.05 14.78 -10.82
C LEU A 92 15.79 15.63 -11.04
N SER A 93 14.60 15.03 -10.95
CA SER A 93 13.33 15.74 -11.14
C SER A 93 12.78 16.39 -9.87
N ILE A 94 13.25 15.99 -8.67
CA ILE A 94 12.94 16.63 -7.39
C ILE A 94 13.25 18.14 -7.41
N TRP A 95 14.26 18.56 -8.18
CA TRP A 95 14.65 19.97 -8.31
C TRP A 95 13.65 20.84 -9.10
N SER A 96 12.67 20.24 -9.78
CA SER A 96 11.71 20.94 -10.65
C SER A 96 10.32 21.16 -10.03
N GLY A 97 10.05 20.65 -8.83
CA GLY A 97 8.81 20.90 -8.08
C GLY A 97 7.52 20.30 -8.65
N SER A 98 7.56 19.58 -9.78
CA SER A 98 6.36 19.14 -10.51
C SER A 98 6.07 17.63 -10.44
N ASN A 99 6.68 16.88 -9.50
CA ASN A 99 6.73 15.41 -9.58
C ASN A 99 5.98 14.66 -8.45
N TYR A 100 5.03 15.30 -7.78
CA TYR A 100 4.24 14.73 -6.67
C TYR A 100 3.66 13.33 -6.97
N GLU A 101 2.96 13.18 -8.10
CA GLU A 101 2.31 11.92 -8.46
C GLU A 101 3.34 10.82 -8.75
N ALA A 102 4.44 11.17 -9.41
CA ALA A 102 5.52 10.22 -9.68
C ALA A 102 6.18 9.76 -8.38
N LEU A 103 6.40 10.64 -7.40
CA LEU A 103 6.95 10.30 -6.09
C LEU A 103 6.02 9.34 -5.34
N CYS A 104 4.72 9.61 -5.31
CA CYS A 104 3.75 8.73 -4.64
C CYS A 104 3.63 7.36 -5.34
N ARG A 105 3.63 7.32 -6.67
CA ARG A 105 3.64 6.08 -7.46
C ARG A 105 4.93 5.28 -7.25
N SER A 106 6.07 5.97 -7.27
CA SER A 106 7.40 5.39 -7.01
C SER A 106 7.43 4.78 -5.61
N ALA A 107 6.87 5.47 -4.61
CA ALA A 107 6.74 4.94 -3.26
C ALA A 107 5.92 3.64 -3.21
N LEU A 108 4.73 3.60 -3.83
CA LEU A 108 3.93 2.36 -3.90
C LEU A 108 4.69 1.19 -4.54
N LEU A 109 5.46 1.45 -5.60
CA LEU A 109 6.32 0.42 -6.19
C LEU A 109 7.39 -0.04 -5.20
N HIS A 110 8.10 0.87 -4.54
CA HIS A 110 9.09 0.51 -3.52
C HIS A 110 8.47 -0.30 -2.38
N ILE A 111 7.26 0.04 -1.94
CA ILE A 111 6.50 -0.76 -0.96
C ILE A 111 6.22 -2.17 -1.49
N PHE A 112 5.74 -2.29 -2.73
CA PHE A 112 5.48 -3.59 -3.36
C PHE A 112 6.71 -4.51 -3.35
N TRP A 113 7.90 -3.93 -3.52
CA TRP A 113 9.18 -4.65 -3.51
C TRP A 113 9.80 -4.83 -2.12
N GLY A 114 9.12 -4.39 -1.05
CA GLY A 114 9.65 -4.44 0.32
C GLY A 114 10.78 -3.45 0.60
N GLN A 115 10.97 -2.45 -0.25
CA GLN A 115 11.98 -1.41 -0.12
C GLN A 115 11.42 -0.22 0.70
N LEU A 116 11.06 -0.50 1.95
CA LEU A 116 10.29 0.43 2.80
C LEU A 116 11.04 1.75 3.07
N ASP A 117 12.36 1.71 3.29
CA ASP A 117 13.17 2.91 3.52
C ASP A 117 13.16 3.86 2.30
N GLU A 118 13.23 3.28 1.10
CA GLU A 118 13.21 4.06 -0.14
C GLU A 118 11.80 4.61 -0.41
N ALA A 119 10.76 3.84 -0.11
CA ALA A 119 9.38 4.33 -0.15
C ALA A 119 9.17 5.52 0.80
N GLU A 120 9.66 5.42 2.04
CA GLU A 120 9.58 6.51 3.02
C GLU A 120 10.29 7.76 2.52
N ARG A 121 11.50 7.61 1.95
CA ARG A 121 12.24 8.72 1.36
C ARG A 121 11.45 9.43 0.26
N LYS A 122 10.82 8.67 -0.65
CA LYS A 122 9.99 9.26 -1.74
C LYS A 122 8.78 10.01 -1.18
N ILE A 123 8.07 9.42 -0.23
CA ILE A 123 6.85 10.00 0.35
C ILE A 123 7.19 11.27 1.14
N ASN A 124 8.28 11.27 1.91
CA ASN A 124 8.71 12.44 2.66
C ASN A 124 9.02 13.63 1.72
N VAL A 125 9.62 13.37 0.56
CA VAL A 125 9.81 14.42 -0.45
C VAL A 125 8.47 14.89 -1.02
N ALA A 126 7.53 13.99 -1.29
CA ALA A 126 6.20 14.36 -1.78
C ALA A 126 5.44 15.24 -0.77
N LYS A 127 5.44 14.86 0.51
CA LYS A 127 4.82 15.61 1.61
C LYS A 127 5.48 16.97 1.82
N ASN A 128 6.81 17.03 1.86
CA ASN A 128 7.52 18.31 2.06
C ASN A 128 7.21 19.35 0.97
N ASN A 129 6.89 18.91 -0.25
CA ASN A 129 6.55 19.79 -1.36
C ASN A 129 5.03 20.09 -1.43
N HIS A 130 4.17 19.18 -0.94
CA HIS A 130 2.72 19.24 -1.09
C HIS A 130 1.99 18.58 0.10
N ASP A 131 2.21 19.08 1.32
CA ASP A 131 1.64 18.50 2.54
C ASP A 131 0.10 18.59 2.59
N ASP A 132 -0.52 19.45 1.80
CA ASP A 132 -1.98 19.60 1.74
C ASP A 132 -2.69 18.49 0.95
N ARG A 133 -1.95 17.63 0.25
CA ARG A 133 -2.54 16.63 -0.66
C ARG A 133 -2.79 15.29 0.01
N ALA A 134 -4.05 14.83 -0.05
CA ALA A 134 -4.49 13.59 0.57
C ALA A 134 -3.67 12.34 0.19
N TYR A 135 -3.29 12.21 -1.08
CA TYR A 135 -2.74 10.96 -1.59
C TYR A 135 -1.38 10.58 -0.97
N ALA A 136 -0.49 11.53 -0.70
CA ALA A 136 0.80 11.24 -0.06
C ALA A 136 0.60 10.76 1.38
N HIS A 137 -0.34 11.36 2.11
CA HIS A 137 -0.74 10.91 3.44
C HIS A 137 -1.38 9.52 3.40
N HIS A 138 -2.21 9.22 2.40
CA HIS A 138 -2.78 7.88 2.22
C HIS A 138 -1.66 6.85 2.02
N VAL A 139 -0.76 7.06 1.07
CA VAL A 139 0.36 6.13 0.80
C VAL A 139 1.28 6.02 2.03
N TYR A 140 1.48 7.12 2.79
CA TYR A 140 2.29 7.05 4.01
C TYR A 140 1.61 6.24 5.11
N GLY A 141 0.30 6.40 5.28
CA GLY A 141 -0.50 5.62 6.21
C GLY A 141 -0.41 4.12 5.92
N LEU A 142 -0.45 3.73 4.64
CA LEU A 142 -0.24 2.33 4.23
C LEU A 142 1.18 1.83 4.56
N LEU A 143 2.20 2.65 4.31
CA LEU A 143 3.59 2.33 4.65
C LEU A 143 3.78 2.15 6.17
N ARG A 144 3.23 3.04 6.99
CA ARG A 144 3.28 2.92 8.45
C ARG A 144 2.58 1.66 8.94
N GLY A 145 1.43 1.32 8.37
CA GLY A 145 0.72 0.08 8.67
C GLY A 145 1.54 -1.18 8.34
N LEU A 146 2.31 -1.16 7.25
CA LEU A 146 3.27 -2.23 6.92
C LEU A 146 4.47 -2.31 7.86
N GLN A 147 4.89 -1.17 8.42
CA GLN A 147 5.93 -1.07 9.45
C GLN A 147 5.40 -1.44 10.85
N GLU A 148 4.12 -1.81 10.97
CA GLU A 148 3.44 -2.08 12.25
C GLU A 148 3.39 -0.84 13.17
N ASP A 149 3.58 0.36 12.61
CA ASP A 149 3.40 1.65 13.29
C ASP A 149 1.92 2.05 13.23
N ARG A 150 1.14 1.53 14.16
CA ARG A 150 -0.31 1.74 14.23
C ARG A 150 -0.68 3.22 14.40
N GLU A 151 -0.05 3.90 15.34
CA GLU A 151 -0.33 5.30 15.65
C GLU A 151 0.03 6.22 14.47
N GLY A 152 1.21 6.00 13.88
CA GLY A 152 1.63 6.74 12.69
C GLY A 152 0.73 6.46 11.48
N SER A 153 0.28 5.20 11.31
CA SER A 153 -0.66 4.84 10.24
C SER A 153 -1.98 5.55 10.40
N GLN A 154 -2.56 5.52 11.61
CA GLN A 154 -3.83 6.18 11.91
C GLN A 154 -3.74 7.69 11.66
N PHE A 155 -2.71 8.34 12.19
CA PHE A 155 -2.50 9.78 12.00
C PHE A 155 -2.46 10.20 10.52
N GLU A 156 -1.68 9.48 9.71
CA GLU A 156 -1.56 9.79 8.28
C GLU A 156 -2.85 9.48 7.51
N LEU A 157 -3.57 8.41 7.85
CA LEU A 157 -4.85 8.09 7.21
C LEU A 157 -5.96 9.08 7.57
N ASP A 158 -6.01 9.57 8.81
CA ASP A 158 -6.94 10.62 9.24
C ASP A 158 -6.67 11.94 8.48
N LEU A 159 -5.40 12.30 8.31
CA LEU A 159 -5.00 13.44 7.49
C LEU A 159 -5.43 13.25 6.03
N ALA A 160 -5.19 12.07 5.45
CA ALA A 160 -5.62 11.75 4.10
C ALA A 160 -7.14 11.91 3.96
N LEU A 161 -7.92 11.36 4.89
CA LEU A 161 -9.38 11.40 4.88
C LEU A 161 -9.93 12.84 4.99
N SER A 162 -9.28 13.70 5.79
CA SER A 162 -9.67 15.10 5.93
C SER A 162 -9.46 15.93 4.66
N ARG A 163 -8.54 15.49 3.79
CA ARG A 163 -8.12 16.20 2.58
C ARG A 163 -8.67 15.56 1.30
N GLU A 164 -9.20 14.34 1.37
CA GLU A 164 -9.65 13.58 0.20
C GLU A 164 -11.06 13.98 -0.26
N GLY A 165 -11.14 14.46 -1.51
CA GLY A 165 -12.38 14.89 -2.15
C GLY A 165 -13.03 13.81 -3.03
N PHE A 166 -12.31 12.73 -3.37
CA PHE A 166 -12.83 11.66 -4.22
C PHE A 166 -13.38 10.50 -3.40
N GLU A 167 -14.67 10.21 -3.53
CA GLU A 167 -15.37 9.17 -2.77
C GLU A 167 -14.70 7.79 -2.86
N SER A 168 -14.24 7.39 -4.05
CA SER A 168 -13.58 6.10 -4.23
C SER A 168 -12.25 6.00 -3.48
N ALA A 169 -11.51 7.10 -3.34
CA ALA A 169 -10.27 7.15 -2.55
C ALA A 169 -10.58 7.20 -1.05
N ARG A 170 -11.62 7.93 -0.63
CA ARG A 170 -12.11 7.93 0.76
C ARG A 170 -12.46 6.53 1.24
N GLN A 171 -13.12 5.73 0.41
CA GLN A 171 -13.47 4.34 0.73
C GLN A 171 -12.23 3.48 1.02
N ARG A 172 -11.15 3.65 0.25
CA ARG A 172 -9.90 2.92 0.48
C ARG A 172 -9.19 3.37 1.76
N VAL A 173 -9.21 4.66 2.07
CA VAL A 173 -8.71 5.20 3.35
C VAL A 173 -9.53 4.67 4.53
N HIS A 174 -10.86 4.66 4.43
CA HIS A 174 -11.74 4.07 5.44
C HIS A 174 -11.46 2.59 5.65
N LEU A 175 -11.22 1.83 4.58
CA LEU A 175 -10.87 0.42 4.69
C LEU A 175 -9.55 0.21 5.45
N ALA A 176 -8.56 1.08 5.23
CA ALA A 176 -7.30 1.06 5.96
C ALA A 176 -7.47 1.41 7.45
N LEU A 177 -8.30 2.41 7.77
CA LEU A 177 -8.65 2.76 9.15
C LEU A 177 -9.39 1.62 9.85
N HIS A 178 -10.37 1.01 9.18
CA HIS A 178 -11.11 -0.14 9.70
C HIS A 178 -10.17 -1.31 9.99
N LEU A 179 -9.18 -1.57 9.12
CA LEU A 179 -8.17 -2.60 9.36
C LEU A 179 -7.37 -2.37 10.66
N LEU A 180 -7.07 -1.12 11.02
CA LEU A 180 -6.40 -0.80 12.28
C LEU A 180 -7.29 -1.13 13.49
N GLU A 181 -8.61 -1.00 13.37
CA GLU A 181 -9.57 -1.31 14.44
C GLU A 181 -9.73 -2.81 14.70
N LEU A 182 -9.49 -3.66 13.69
CA LEU A 182 -9.63 -5.12 13.78
C LEU A 182 -8.52 -5.81 14.60
N ASP A 183 -7.41 -5.14 14.86
CA ASP A 183 -6.25 -5.68 15.59
C ASP A 183 -6.27 -5.29 17.09
N CYS A 184 -7.47 -5.17 17.67
CA CYS A 184 -7.72 -5.05 19.12
C CYS A 184 -8.12 -6.39 19.75
#